data_AF-A0A5A7P4K0-F1
#
_entry.id   AF-A0A5A7P4K0-F1
#
_cell.length_a   1.000
_cell.length_b   1.000
_cell.length_c   1.000
_cell.angle_alpha   90.00
_cell.angle_beta   90.00
_cell.angle_gamma   90.00
#
_symmetry.space_group_name_H-M   'P 1'
#
loop_
_entity.id
_entity.type
_entity.pdbx_description
1 polymer ?
#
loop_
_entity_poly.entity_id
_entity_poly.type
_entity_poly.pdbx_seq_one_letter_code
_entity_poly.pdbx_strand_id
1 'polypeptide(L)'
;MNNVNNARVEGVNLIDSMGFHMHITESSRVTIDGIKIRAPGNSPNTDGIHISKSDAVTVSKSVIQTGDDCISIGQGLTDLTVNGVTCGPRHGIRIFLFF
;
A
#
# COMPACT_ATOMS: atom_id res chain seq x y z
N MET A 1 -2.46 -8.51 -5.50
CA MET A 1 -2.66 -8.21 -6.92
C MET A 1 -1.35 -8.49 -7.63
N ASN A 2 -1.36 -9.46 -8.54
CA ASN A 2 -0.17 -9.89 -9.29
C ASN A 2 -0.56 -9.99 -10.77
N ASN A 3 0.22 -9.38 -11.66
CA ASN A 3 -0.04 -9.34 -13.11
C ASN A 3 -1.42 -8.76 -13.45
N VAL A 4 -1.79 -7.67 -12.78
CA VAL A 4 -3.07 -6.97 -13.00
C VAL A 4 -2.83 -5.71 -13.82
N ASN A 5 -3.64 -5.50 -14.85
CA ASN A 5 -3.58 -4.32 -15.71
C ASN A 5 -4.93 -3.59 -15.71
N ASN A 6 -4.92 -2.28 -15.53
CA ASN A 6 -6.10 -1.41 -15.57
C ASN A 6 -7.17 -1.82 -14.54
N ALA A 7 -6.83 -1.67 -13.27
CA ALA A 7 -7.71 -2.02 -12.15
C ALA A 7 -7.93 -0.86 -11.20
N ARG A 8 -9.12 -0.82 -10.59
CA ARG A 8 -9.49 0.12 -9.54
C ARG A 8 -10.02 -0.64 -8.33
N VAL A 9 -9.49 -0.30 -7.15
CA VAL A 9 -9.98 -0.77 -5.85
C VAL A 9 -10.46 0.45 -5.07
N GLU A 10 -11.72 0.42 -4.62
CA GLU A 10 -12.35 1.58 -4.02
C GLU A 10 -13.22 1.22 -2.80
N GLY A 11 -13.14 2.03 -1.75
CA GLY A 11 -14.10 2.00 -0.62
C GLY A 11 -14.05 0.74 0.25
N VAL A 12 -13.00 -0.07 0.14
CA VAL A 12 -12.83 -1.31 0.92
C VAL A 12 -12.17 -1.06 2.28
N ASN A 13 -12.53 -1.89 3.26
CA ASN A 13 -11.87 -1.94 4.57
C ASN A 13 -11.04 -3.22 4.69
N LEU A 14 -9.75 -3.10 5.06
CA LEU A 14 -8.85 -4.21 5.34
C LEU A 14 -8.45 -4.15 6.82
N ILE A 15 -8.60 -5.26 7.54
CA ILE A 15 -8.47 -5.30 9.00
C ILE A 15 -7.59 -6.47 9.41
N ASP A 16 -6.61 -6.20 10.27
CA ASP A 16 -5.79 -7.16 11.03
C ASP A 16 -5.13 -8.26 10.17
N SER A 17 -4.51 -7.88 9.05
CA SER A 17 -3.66 -8.81 8.29
C SER A 17 -2.43 -9.21 9.12
N MET A 18 -2.01 -10.48 9.00
CA MET A 18 -0.79 -11.00 9.63
C MET A 18 0.50 -10.47 8.97
N GLY A 19 0.40 -9.87 7.77
CA GLY A 19 1.51 -9.31 7.02
C GLY A 19 1.08 -8.04 6.27
N PHE A 20 1.37 -7.98 4.97
CA PHE A 20 0.80 -6.94 4.10
C PHE A 20 -0.73 -7.02 4.06
N HIS A 21 -1.42 -5.88 4.17
CA HIS A 21 -2.87 -5.82 3.90
C HIS A 21 -3.15 -5.83 2.39
N MET A 22 -2.28 -5.19 1.62
CA MET A 22 -2.34 -5.19 0.16
C MET A 22 -0.94 -5.31 -0.42
N HIS A 23 -0.78 -6.19 -1.41
CA HIS A 23 0.45 -6.33 -2.18
C HIS A 23 0.13 -6.15 -3.66
N ILE A 24 0.74 -5.15 -4.29
CA ILE A 24 0.66 -4.85 -5.72
C ILE A 24 2.02 -5.16 -6.33
N THR A 25 2.07 -6.13 -7.23
CA THR A 25 3.30 -6.51 -7.91
C THR A 25 3.04 -6.85 -9.38
N GLU A 26 4.05 -6.63 -10.23
CA GLU A 26 4.00 -6.97 -11.66
C GLU A 26 2.75 -6.41 -12.37
N SER A 27 2.27 -5.23 -11.92
CA SER A 27 0.98 -4.68 -12.32
C SER A 27 1.13 -3.31 -13.00
N SER A 28 0.13 -2.88 -13.76
CA SER A 28 0.15 -1.57 -14.44
C SER A 28 -1.20 -0.88 -14.37
N ARG A 29 -1.21 0.46 -14.23
CA ARG A 29 -2.43 1.29 -14.18
C ARG A 29 -3.40 0.82 -13.10
N VAL A 30 -2.90 0.80 -11.87
CA VAL A 30 -3.68 0.41 -10.70
C VAL A 30 -4.06 1.65 -9.90
N THR A 31 -5.35 1.84 -9.63
CA THR A 31 -5.84 2.92 -8.75
C THR A 31 -6.42 2.35 -7.47
N ILE A 32 -5.91 2.79 -6.33
CA ILE A 32 -6.42 2.51 -5.00
C ILE A 32 -6.98 3.81 -4.44
N ASP A 33 -8.28 3.87 -4.18
CA ASP A 33 -8.95 5.13 -3.80
C ASP A 33 -9.91 4.94 -2.62
N GLY A 34 -9.86 5.84 -1.64
CA GLY A 34 -10.85 5.86 -0.56
C GLY A 34 -10.84 4.61 0.33
N ILE A 35 -9.74 3.86 0.39
CA ILE A 35 -9.67 2.62 1.20
C ILE A 35 -9.35 2.93 2.66
N LYS A 36 -9.66 1.99 3.56
CA LYS A 36 -9.25 2.04 4.96
C LYS A 36 -8.52 0.77 5.35
N ILE A 37 -7.34 0.91 5.94
CA ILE A 37 -6.54 -0.19 6.47
C ILE A 37 -6.38 0.02 7.97
N ARG A 38 -6.60 -1.02 8.77
CA ARG A 38 -6.46 -0.98 10.23
C ARG A 38 -5.79 -2.24 10.77
N ALA A 39 -4.78 -2.05 11.59
CA ALA A 39 -4.17 -3.05 12.45
C ALA A 39 -3.71 -2.40 13.77
N PRO A 40 -3.51 -3.16 14.86
CA PRO A 40 -2.99 -2.63 16.11
C PRO A 40 -1.61 -1.97 15.89
N GLY A 41 -1.40 -0.77 16.46
CA GLY A 41 -0.17 0.00 16.25
C GLY A 41 1.11 -0.65 16.79
N ASN A 42 0.98 -1.68 17.63
CA ASN A 42 2.08 -2.50 18.15
C ASN A 42 2.23 -3.84 17.41
N SER A 43 1.43 -4.10 16.37
CA SER A 43 1.49 -5.35 15.60
C SER A 43 2.68 -5.33 14.63
N PRO A 44 3.71 -6.18 14.84
CA PRO A 44 4.88 -6.19 13.98
C PRO A 44 4.53 -6.67 12.57
N ASN A 45 5.25 -6.17 11.56
CA ASN A 45 5.17 -6.63 10.15
C ASN A 45 3.78 -6.43 9.51
N THR A 46 2.96 -5.52 10.05
CA THR A 46 1.66 -5.17 9.47
C THR A 46 1.81 -3.99 8.52
N ASP A 47 2.33 -4.27 7.33
CA ASP A 47 2.37 -3.26 6.28
C ASP A 47 0.97 -2.98 5.73
N GLY A 48 0.70 -1.73 5.37
CA GLY A 48 -0.51 -1.33 4.66
C GLY A 48 -0.49 -1.81 3.21
N ILE A 49 0.14 -1.03 2.33
CA ILE A 49 0.24 -1.35 0.90
C ILE A 49 1.70 -1.52 0.51
N HIS A 50 2.08 -2.73 0.09
CA HIS A 50 3.37 -2.98 -0.54
C HIS A 50 3.24 -2.90 -2.06
N ILE A 51 4.10 -2.13 -2.71
CA ILE A 51 4.10 -1.90 -4.16
C ILE A 51 5.50 -2.19 -4.72
N SER A 52 5.61 -3.12 -5.66
CA SER A 52 6.86 -3.48 -6.32
C SER A 52 6.64 -3.80 -7.79
N LYS A 53 7.71 -3.75 -8.62
CA LYS A 53 7.69 -4.20 -10.03
C LYS A 53 6.46 -3.75 -10.84
N SER A 54 5.97 -2.54 -10.62
CA SER A 54 4.69 -2.09 -11.18
C SER A 54 4.85 -0.72 -11.84
N ASP A 55 3.88 -0.30 -12.62
CA ASP A 55 3.90 0.97 -13.35
C ASP A 55 2.57 1.72 -13.24
N ALA A 56 2.60 3.04 -13.13
CA ALA A 56 1.41 3.91 -13.07
C ALA A 56 0.44 3.48 -11.95
N VAL A 57 0.93 3.43 -10.73
CA VAL A 57 0.12 3.11 -9.54
C VAL A 57 -0.30 4.41 -8.85
N THR A 58 -1.58 4.54 -8.53
CA THR A 58 -2.11 5.69 -7.77
C THR A 58 -2.75 5.20 -6.47
N VAL A 59 -2.35 5.81 -5.35
CA VAL A 59 -3.00 5.62 -4.04
C VAL A 59 -3.54 6.96 -3.58
N SER A 60 -4.86 7.07 -3.40
CA SER A 60 -5.50 8.33 -3.04
C SER A 60 -6.56 8.22 -1.96
N LYS A 61 -6.78 9.33 -1.23
CA LYS A 61 -7.89 9.56 -0.29
C LYS A 61 -8.07 8.44 0.76
N SER A 62 -6.99 7.77 1.12
CA SER A 62 -7.02 6.55 1.92
C SER A 62 -6.54 6.80 3.36
N VAL A 63 -7.05 6.00 4.30
CA VAL A 63 -6.63 6.05 5.71
C VAL A 63 -5.98 4.71 6.05
N ILE A 64 -4.68 4.73 6.31
CA ILE A 64 -3.90 3.51 6.54
C ILE A 64 -3.28 3.60 7.93
N GLN A 65 -3.76 2.70 8.79
CA GLN A 65 -3.34 2.64 10.18
C GLN A 65 -2.83 1.26 10.53
N THR A 66 -1.52 1.11 10.66
CA THR A 66 -0.90 -0.18 10.92
C THR A 66 0.26 -0.09 11.91
N GLY A 67 0.73 -1.23 12.37
CA GLY A 67 1.87 -1.34 13.28
C GLY A 67 3.23 -1.36 12.57
N ASP A 68 3.27 -1.13 11.25
CA ASP A 68 4.49 -1.07 10.45
C ASP A 68 4.38 0.02 9.36
N ASP A 69 4.86 -0.23 8.14
CA ASP A 69 4.79 0.70 7.02
C ASP A 69 3.36 0.96 6.57
N CYS A 70 3.03 2.22 6.33
CA CYS A 70 1.78 2.64 5.70
C CYS A 70 1.77 2.22 4.22
N ILE A 71 2.82 2.62 3.49
CA ILE A 71 3.06 2.24 2.11
C ILE A 71 4.54 1.89 2.00
N SER A 72 4.84 0.65 1.62
CA SER A 72 6.19 0.17 1.35
C SER A 72 6.43 0.04 -0.15
N ILE A 73 7.53 0.60 -0.63
CA ILE A 73 7.89 0.66 -2.05
C ILE A 73 9.12 -0.23 -2.27
N GLY A 74 8.93 -1.30 -3.05
CA GLY A 74 9.99 -2.19 -3.49
C GLY A 74 10.57 -1.81 -4.86
N GLN A 75 11.59 -2.55 -5.27
CA GLN A 75 12.29 -2.35 -6.55
C GLN A 75 11.38 -2.53 -7.76
N GLY A 76 11.74 -1.88 -8.87
CA GLY A 76 11.07 -2.02 -10.17
C GLY A 76 9.73 -1.28 -10.27
N LEU A 77 9.38 -0.43 -9.31
CA LEU A 77 8.23 0.47 -9.41
C LEU A 77 8.60 1.72 -10.24
N THR A 78 7.76 2.06 -11.22
CA THR A 78 7.79 3.32 -11.96
C THR A 78 6.44 4.04 -11.84
N ASP A 79 6.47 5.37 -11.82
CA ASP A 79 5.25 6.21 -11.76
C ASP A 79 4.27 5.84 -10.63
N LEU A 80 4.65 6.17 -9.39
CA LEU A 80 3.78 6.08 -8.22
C LEU A 80 3.28 7.47 -7.83
N THR A 81 1.96 7.62 -7.76
CA THR A 81 1.31 8.80 -7.17
C THR A 81 0.66 8.45 -5.83
N VAL A 82 1.01 9.18 -4.78
CA VAL A 82 0.36 9.08 -3.46
C VAL A 82 -0.22 10.45 -3.10
N ASN A 83 -1.55 10.54 -2.94
CA ASN A 83 -2.23 11.83 -2.71
C ASN A 83 -3.37 11.74 -1.68
N GLY A 84 -3.37 12.63 -0.68
CA GLY A 84 -4.45 12.67 0.32
C GLY A 84 -4.54 11.39 1.16
N VAL A 85 -3.40 10.74 1.41
CA VAL A 85 -3.32 9.54 2.26
C VAL A 85 -2.97 9.96 3.69
N THR A 86 -3.75 9.47 4.66
CA THR A 86 -3.45 9.60 6.09
C THR A 86 -2.76 8.34 6.57
N CYS A 87 -1.52 8.46 7.04
CA CYS A 87 -0.71 7.37 7.58
C CYS A 87 -0.53 7.52 9.09
N GLY A 88 -0.52 6.41 9.83
CA GLY A 88 -0.08 6.38 11.23
C GLY A 88 -0.69 5.22 12.01
N PRO A 89 -0.09 4.74 13.11
CA PRO A 89 0.82 5.51 13.95
C PRO A 89 2.32 5.37 13.64
N ARG A 90 2.73 4.40 12.81
CA ARG A 90 4.14 3.98 12.74
C ARG A 90 4.91 4.46 11.51
N HIS A 91 5.53 3.57 10.74
CA HIS A 91 6.72 3.88 9.92
C HIS A 91 6.45 4.75 8.67
N GLY A 92 5.19 5.11 8.41
CA GLY A 92 4.83 6.03 7.33
C GLY A 92 5.10 5.41 5.96
N ILE A 93 5.55 6.22 5.00
CA ILE A 93 5.86 5.77 3.64
C ILE A 93 7.36 5.47 3.55
N ARG A 94 7.72 4.27 3.10
CA ARG A 94 9.11 3.79 3.05
C ARG A 94 9.49 3.30 1.67
N ILE A 95 10.71 3.63 1.26
CA ILE A 95 11.32 3.16 0.01
C ILE A 95 12.42 2.17 0.40
N PHE A 96 12.25 0.91 0.03
CA PHE A 96 13.26 -0.13 0.24
C PHE A 96 14.11 -0.27 -1.02
N LEU A 97 15.33 0.26 -0.94
CA LEU A 97 16.31 0.16 -2.02
C LEU A 97 17.15 -1.14 -1.95
N PHE A 98 17.31 -1.75 -0.77
CA PHE A 98 18.02 -3.03 -0.57
C PHE A 98 17.40 -3.80 0.61
N PHE A 99 17.23 -5.13 0.46
CA PHE A 99 16.76 -6.04 1.51
C PHE A 99 17.84 -6.29 2.57
#